data_AF-A0A2G6DIG5-F1
#
_entry.id   AF-A0A2G6DIG5-F1
#
_cell.length_a   1.000
_cell.length_b   1.000
_cell.length_c   1.000
_cell.angle_alpha   90.00
_cell.angle_beta   90.00
_cell.angle_gamma   90.00
#
_symmetry.space_group_name_H-M   'P 1'
#
loop_
_entity.id
_entity.type
_entity.pdbx_description
1 polymer ?
#
loop_
_entity_poly.entity_id
_entity_poly.type
_entity_poly.pdbx_seq_one_letter_code
_entity_poly.pdbx_strand_id
1 'polypeptide(L)' 'MKNFLDMISDVFNNKPAANDASSVSEAEIRRAIRELKAMNDRELNDLGLARGEIEHAVRYGRDGIDNNPKAA' A
#
# COMPACT_ATOMS: atom_id res chain seq x y z
N MET A 1 -16.62 -25.45 -14.06
CA MET A 1 -16.66 -24.08 -14.61
C MET A 1 -16.92 -23.17 -13.43
N LYS A 2 -16.01 -22.25 -13.11
CA LYS A 2 -16.16 -21.35 -11.96
C LYS A 2 -17.11 -20.23 -12.36
N ASN A 3 -18.23 -20.12 -11.66
CA ASN A 3 -19.29 -19.17 -12.01
C ASN A 3 -19.03 -17.84 -11.30
N PHE A 4 -19.45 -16.74 -11.92
CA PHE A 4 -19.34 -15.38 -11.36
C PHE A 4 -19.91 -15.25 -9.93
N LEU A 5 -20.87 -16.11 -9.58
CA LEU A 5 -21.46 -16.20 -8.24
C LEU A 5 -20.48 -16.73 -7.17
N ASP A 6 -19.51 -17.57 -7.53
CA ASP A 6 -18.45 -18.03 -6.61
C ASP A 6 -17.41 -16.92 -6.38
N MET A 7 -17.14 -16.11 -7.40
CA MET A 7 -16.19 -15.00 -7.31
C MET A 7 -16.67 -13.88 -6.37
N ILE A 8 -17.98 -13.58 -6.37
CA ILE A 8 -18.54 -12.54 -5.49
C ILE A 8 -18.70 -13.01 -4.04
N SER A 9 -18.94 -14.31 -3.80
CA SER A 9 -19.14 -14.81 -2.44
C SER A 9 -17.85 -14.77 -1.60
N ASP A 10 -16.69 -15.01 -2.20
CA ASP A 10 -15.38 -14.91 -1.54
C ASP A 10 -15.07 -13.48 -1.04
N VAL A 11 -15.58 -12.46 -1.75
CA VAL A 11 -15.39 -11.04 -1.39
C VAL A 11 -16.27 -10.65 -0.20
N PHE A 12 -17.54 -11.08 -0.19
CA PHE A 12 -18.50 -10.70 0.86
C PHE A 12 -18.40 -11.56 2.13
N ASN A 13 -17.90 -12.80 2.03
CA ASN A 13 -17.68 -13.66 3.20
C ASN A 13 -16.38 -13.32 3.96
N ASN A 14 -15.50 -12.49 3.39
CA ASN A 14 -14.35 -11.97 4.11
C ASN A 14 -14.80 -10.84 5.04
N LYS A 15 -15.36 -11.22 6.21
CA LYS A 15 -15.65 -10.31 7.31
C LYS A 15 -14.32 -9.93 7.98
N PRO A 16 -13.84 -8.67 7.89
CA PRO A 16 -12.65 -8.26 8.61
C PRO A 16 -12.99 -8.22 10.10
N ALA A 17 -12.58 -9.25 10.82
CA ALA A 17 -12.57 -9.24 12.27
C ALA A 17 -11.43 -8.31 12.70
N ALA A 18 -11.82 -7.16 13.25
CA ALA A 18 -11.01 -6.21 14.02
C ALA A 18 -9.65 -6.77 14.45
N ASN A 19 -8.56 -6.42 13.73
CA ASN A 19 -7.12 -6.43 14.10
C ASN A 19 -6.17 -6.38 12.86
N ASP A 20 -6.46 -5.63 11.79
CA ASP A 20 -5.64 -5.67 10.56
C ASP A 20 -4.46 -4.66 10.58
N ALA A 21 -3.52 -4.89 11.50
CA ALA A 21 -2.24 -4.20 11.56
C ALA A 21 -1.10 -5.03 10.93
N SER A 22 -1.40 -6.02 10.09
CA SER A 22 -0.39 -6.98 9.65
C SER A 22 -0.57 -7.42 8.20
N SER A 23 0.33 -6.90 7.35
CA SER A 23 0.56 -7.20 5.93
C SER A 23 -0.30 -6.43 4.92
N VAL A 24 0.24 -5.29 4.47
CA VAL A 24 -0.16 -4.69 3.20
C VAL A 24 -0.08 -5.76 2.11
N SER A 25 -1.15 -5.98 1.38
CA SER A 25 -1.18 -7.00 0.33
C SER A 25 -0.27 -6.60 -0.83
N GLU A 26 0.32 -7.58 -1.53
CA GLU A 26 1.15 -7.32 -2.72
C GLU A 26 0.38 -6.56 -3.82
N ALA A 27 -0.94 -6.73 -3.87
CA ALA A 27 -1.80 -5.97 -4.78
C ALA A 27 -1.85 -4.48 -4.43
N GLU A 28 -1.95 -4.14 -3.13
CA GLU A 28 -1.91 -2.77 -2.63
C GLU A 28 -0.55 -2.13 -2.84
N ILE A 29 0.55 -2.85 -2.58
CA ILE A 29 1.92 -2.38 -2.86
C ILE A 29 2.06 -2.00 -4.34
N ARG A 30 1.64 -2.88 -5.25
CA ARG A 30 1.71 -2.62 -6.69
C ARG A 30 0.83 -1.45 -7.13
N ARG A 31 -0.34 -1.30 -6.50
CA ARG A 31 -1.21 -0.15 -6.74
C ARG A 31 -0.54 1.14 -6.31
N ALA A 32 -0.01 1.20 -5.08
CA ALA A 32 0.70 2.37 -4.56
C ALA A 32 1.90 2.77 -5.44
N ILE A 33 2.72 1.79 -5.87
CA ILE A 33 3.85 2.04 -6.78
C ILE A 33 3.37 2.65 -8.10
N ARG A 34 2.27 2.15 -8.68
CA ARG A 34 1.73 2.69 -9.94
C ARG A 34 1.21 4.12 -9.77
N GLU A 35 0.50 4.39 -8.68
CA GLU A 35 -0.02 5.73 -8.38
C GLU A 35 1.12 6.74 -8.19
N LEU A 36 2.14 6.40 -7.41
CA LEU A 36 3.33 7.25 -7.23
C LEU A 36 4.11 7.44 -8.54
N LYS A 37 4.25 6.40 -9.37
CA LYS A 37 4.91 6.53 -10.69
C LYS A 37 4.14 7.41 -11.67
N ALA A 38 2.82 7.56 -11.50
CA ALA A 38 2.00 8.43 -12.33
C ALA A 38 2.14 9.91 -11.95
N MET A 39 2.59 10.22 -10.73
CA MET A 39 2.88 11.59 -10.30
C MET A 39 4.06 12.17 -11.09
N ASN A 40 4.07 13.49 -11.22
CA ASN A 40 5.18 14.22 -11.86
C ASN A 40 6.34 14.43 -10.87
N ASP A 41 7.50 14.85 -11.40
CA ASP A 41 8.72 14.93 -10.59
C ASP A 41 8.66 16.03 -9.52
N ARG A 42 7.85 17.07 -9.72
CA ARG A 42 7.65 18.10 -8.68
C ARG A 42 6.81 17.56 -7.53
N GLU A 43 5.71 16.87 -7.83
CA GLU A 43 4.86 16.24 -6.82
C GLU A 43 5.63 15.20 -6.00
N LEU A 44 6.46 14.38 -6.65
CA LEU A 44 7.33 13.43 -5.95
C LEU A 44 8.38 14.15 -5.10
N ASN A 45 8.97 15.23 -5.61
CA ASN A 45 9.95 16.02 -4.87
C ASN A 45 9.33 16.73 -3.65
N ASP A 46 8.08 17.18 -3.73
CA ASP A 46 7.36 17.78 -2.60
C ASP A 46 7.10 16.76 -1.48
N LEU A 47 6.98 15.47 -1.82
CA LEU A 47 6.93 14.35 -0.87
C LEU A 47 8.31 13.92 -0.38
N GLY A 48 9.39 14.50 -0.92
CA GLY A 48 10.77 14.10 -0.65
C GLY A 48 11.11 12.70 -1.16
N LEU A 49 10.54 12.31 -2.31
CA LEU A 49 10.73 11.00 -2.96
C LEU A 49 11.36 11.17 -4.34
N ALA A 50 12.41 10.39 -4.65
CA ALA A 50 12.86 10.22 -6.03
C ALA A 50 12.15 9.05 -6.73
N ARG A 51 11.96 9.13 -8.06
CA ARG A 51 11.32 8.04 -8.84
C ARG A 51 11.97 6.67 -8.63
N GLY A 52 13.29 6.63 -8.48
CA GLY A 52 14.05 5.40 -8.24
C GLY A 52 13.80 4.79 -6.86
N GLU A 53 13.34 5.57 -5.90
CA GLU A 53 13.15 5.18 -4.50
C GLU A 53 11.73 4.70 -4.20
N ILE A 54 10.77 4.95 -5.09
CA ILE A 54 9.33 4.65 -4.90
C ILE A 54 9.11 3.20 -4.44
N GLU A 55 9.70 2.22 -5.13
CA GLU A 55 9.47 0.81 -4.80
C GLU A 55 10.02 0.44 -3.42
N HIS A 56 11.22 0.92 -3.10
CA HIS A 56 11.83 0.70 -1.79
C HIS A 56 10.99 1.35 -0.69
N ALA A 57 10.62 2.62 -0.87
CA ALA A 57 9.84 3.40 0.09
C ALA A 57 8.46 2.78 0.37
N VAL A 58 7.79 2.25 -0.65
CA VAL A 58 6.48 1.59 -0.46
C VAL A 58 6.63 0.24 0.26
N ARG A 59 7.65 -0.54 -0.06
CA ARG A 59 7.83 -1.90 0.50
C ARG A 59 8.40 -1.91 1.91
N TYR A 60 9.31 -0.98 2.21
CA TYR A 60 10.09 -1.00 3.44
C TYR A 60 9.90 0.26 4.30
N GLY A 61 9.14 1.24 3.80
CA GLY A 61 9.10 2.56 4.40
C GLY A 61 10.36 3.36 4.07
N ARG A 62 10.43 4.58 4.62
CA ARG A 62 11.62 5.42 4.54
C ARG A 62 12.43 5.25 5.82
N ASP A 63 13.68 4.83 5.68
CA ASP A 63 14.62 4.74 6.80
C ASP A 63 14.75 6.10 7.49
N GLY A 64 14.70 6.09 8.82
CA GLY A 64 14.84 7.28 9.66
C GLY A 64 13.54 8.05 9.95
N ILE A 65 12.37 7.57 9.51
CA ILE A 65 11.08 8.00 10.07
C ILE A 65 10.68 6.94 11.09
N ASP A 66 11.03 7.16 12.35
CA ASP A 66 10.59 6.32 13.44
C ASP A 66 9.06 6.38 13.53
N ASN A 67 8.40 5.28 13.17
CA ASN A 67 7.00 5.05 13.53
C ASN A 67 6.94 4.80 15.05
N ASN A 68 7.28 5.81 15.85
CA ASN A 68 7.09 5.77 17.29
C ASN A 68 5.69 6.30 17.61
N PRO A 69 4.70 5.44 17.93
CA PRO A 69 3.38 5.89 18.38
C PRO A 69 3.37 6.49 19.80
N LYS A 70 4.51 7.01 20.30
CA LYS A 70 4.62 7.53 21.67
C LYS A 70 5.15 8.96 21.71
N ALA A 71 4.25 9.90 21.42
CA ALA A 71 4.36 11.31 21.81
C ALA A 71 2.98 11.97 21.91
N ALA A 72 2.22 11.61 22.95
CA ALA A 72 1.27 12.47 23.69
C ALA A 72 0.69 11.67 24.87
#